data_AF-A0A5B7AKF2-F1
#
_entry.id   AF-A0A5B7AKF2-F1
#
_cell.length_a   1.000
_cell.length_b   1.000
_cell.length_c   1.000
_cell.angle_alpha   90.00
_cell.angle_beta   90.00
_cell.angle_gamma   90.00
#
_symmetry.space_group_name_H-M   'P 1'
#
loop_
_entity.id
_entity.type
_entity.pdbx_description
1 polymer ?
#
loop_
_entity_poly.entity_id
_entity_poly.type
_entity_poly.pdbx_seq_one_letter_code
_entity_poly.pdbx_strand_id
1 'polypeptide(L)'
;ARLGQSFGSSKETLNVASHEMEVIPDVEVVSGGIIYVFSDGIGKISDDFARRVAIKCALKSSTPSAFQIRYGGYKGVVAVDPTSSMKLSLRTSMSKYESDNTKLDVLAWSKYRPYFLNRQLITLLSTLGVKDHVFEKKQREAVAQLNTILTDPLRAQEALELMSPGENTNILK
;
A
#
# COMPACT_ATOMS: atom_id res chain seq x y z
N ALA A 1 -3.56 -0.54 23.13
CA ALA A 1 -4.33 -0.73 21.88
C ALA A 1 -3.62 -1.70 20.90
N ARG A 2 -3.53 -2.99 21.23
CA ARG A 2 -2.92 -4.04 20.36
C ARG A 2 -3.91 -5.10 19.86
N LEU A 3 -5.06 -5.24 20.53
CA LEU A 3 -6.16 -6.14 20.15
C LEU A 3 -6.71 -5.89 18.73
N GLY A 4 -6.74 -4.63 18.28
CA GLY A 4 -7.23 -4.29 16.93
C GLY A 4 -6.40 -4.88 15.78
N GLN A 5 -5.23 -5.47 16.06
CA GLN A 5 -4.42 -6.14 15.05
C GLN A 5 -4.91 -7.55 14.71
N SER A 6 -5.78 -8.16 15.53
CA SER A 6 -6.38 -9.46 15.21
C SER A 6 -7.70 -9.34 14.42
N PHE A 7 -8.27 -8.14 14.31
CA PHE A 7 -9.59 -7.90 13.71
C PHE A 7 -9.56 -7.19 12.35
N GLY A 8 -8.38 -7.01 11.75
CA GLY A 8 -8.28 -6.47 10.39
C GLY A 8 -8.59 -7.54 9.36
N SER A 9 -9.44 -7.24 8.37
CA SER A 9 -9.61 -8.11 7.20
C SER A 9 -8.25 -8.34 6.55
N SER A 10 -7.86 -9.61 6.45
CA SER A 10 -6.60 -10.05 5.87
C SER A 10 -6.82 -11.34 5.11
N LYS A 11 -5.98 -11.57 4.10
CA LYS A 11 -5.94 -12.85 3.41
C LYS A 11 -4.76 -13.63 3.95
N GLU A 12 -5.05 -14.72 4.66
CA GLU A 12 -4.02 -15.69 5.05
C GLU A 12 -3.39 -16.24 3.76
N THR A 13 -2.07 -16.15 3.62
CA THR A 13 -1.39 -16.52 2.38
C THR A 13 -0.58 -17.80 2.51
N LEU A 14 0.54 -17.75 3.23
CA LEU A 14 1.54 -18.80 3.31
C LEU A 14 2.15 -18.83 4.71
N ASN A 15 2.65 -19.98 5.13
CA ASN A 15 3.49 -20.09 6.31
C ASN A 15 4.95 -19.78 5.93
N VAL A 16 5.63 -19.02 6.78
CA VAL A 16 7.07 -18.75 6.71
C VAL A 16 7.66 -19.25 8.02
N ALA A 17 8.51 -20.27 7.95
CA ALA A 17 9.16 -20.78 9.15
C ALA A 17 10.23 -19.80 9.64
N SER A 18 10.59 -19.85 10.92
CA SER A 18 11.59 -18.94 11.51
C SER A 18 12.97 -19.04 10.85
N HIS A 19 13.32 -20.17 10.22
CA HIS A 19 14.58 -20.32 9.46
C HIS A 19 14.50 -19.76 8.03
N GLU A 20 13.32 -19.39 7.55
CA GLU A 20 13.09 -18.81 6.22
C GLU A 20 12.95 -17.29 6.27
N MET A 21 12.97 -16.72 7.48
CA MET A 21 13.00 -15.29 7.74
C MET A 21 14.34 -14.90 8.38
N GLU A 22 14.69 -13.63 8.31
CA GLU A 22 15.77 -13.04 9.07
C GLU A 22 15.33 -11.70 9.67
N VAL A 23 15.99 -11.30 10.77
CA VAL A 23 15.86 -9.96 11.34
C VAL A 23 17.10 -9.15 10.95
N ILE A 24 16.90 -8.06 10.23
CA ILE A 24 17.94 -7.14 9.80
C ILE A 24 17.84 -5.82 10.58
N PRO A 25 18.97 -5.14 10.87
CA PRO A 25 18.96 -3.87 11.60
C PRO A 25 18.27 -2.79 10.79
N ASP A 26 17.64 -1.81 11.43
CA ASP A 26 17.09 -0.65 10.73
C ASP A 26 18.17 0.19 10.01
N VAL A 27 17.78 0.88 8.93
CA VAL A 27 18.64 1.83 8.22
C VAL A 27 18.58 3.16 8.95
N GLU A 28 19.65 3.50 9.64
CA GLU A 28 19.74 4.68 10.51
C GLU A 28 20.81 5.66 10.02
N VAL A 29 20.55 6.96 10.16
CA VAL A 29 21.54 8.02 9.95
C VAL A 29 21.51 8.97 11.12
N VAL A 30 22.68 9.39 11.59
CA VAL A 30 22.84 10.41 12.62
C VAL A 30 23.07 11.77 11.96
N SER A 31 22.22 12.75 12.24
CA SER A 31 22.38 14.13 11.78
C SER A 31 22.06 15.10 12.91
N GLY A 32 23.01 16.00 13.24
CA GLY A 32 22.83 16.98 14.32
C GLY A 32 22.59 16.38 15.70
N GLY A 33 23.09 15.16 15.96
CA GLY A 33 22.86 14.42 17.22
C GLY A 33 21.51 13.70 17.29
N ILE A 34 20.69 13.75 16.24
CA ILE A 34 19.41 13.05 16.14
C ILE A 34 19.59 11.79 15.29
N ILE A 35 19.10 10.65 15.79
CA ILE A 35 19.04 9.39 15.04
C ILE A 35 17.75 9.38 14.22
N TYR A 36 17.88 9.22 12.90
CA TYR A 36 16.77 9.09 11.98
C TYR A 36 16.68 7.67 11.45
N VAL A 37 15.52 7.03 11.61
CA VAL A 37 15.24 5.69 11.12
C VAL A 37 14.54 5.78 9.76
N PHE A 38 15.26 5.50 8.68
CA PHE A 38 14.75 5.61 7.30
C PHE A 38 13.94 4.39 6.86
N SER A 39 14.05 3.30 7.60
CA SER A 39 13.37 2.04 7.29
C SER A 39 12.30 1.65 8.31
N ASP A 40 11.78 2.60 9.08
CA ASP A 40 10.76 2.31 10.10
C ASP A 40 9.54 1.66 9.44
N GLY A 41 9.25 0.42 9.85
CA GLY A 41 8.07 -0.30 9.39
C GLY A 41 8.19 -0.92 7.99
N ILE A 42 9.37 -0.95 7.37
CA ILE A 42 9.59 -1.56 6.04
C ILE A 42 10.69 -2.63 6.03
N GLY A 43 10.32 -3.84 5.61
CA GLY A 43 11.21 -4.99 5.40
C GLY A 43 11.31 -5.37 3.92
N LYS A 44 11.86 -6.56 3.68
CA LYS A 44 12.06 -7.13 2.34
C LYS A 44 11.32 -8.45 2.20
N ILE A 45 10.91 -8.75 0.97
CA ILE A 45 10.40 -10.05 0.54
C ILE A 45 11.18 -10.49 -0.69
N SER A 46 11.66 -11.73 -0.75
CA SER A 46 12.33 -12.21 -1.96
C SER A 46 11.36 -12.29 -3.14
N ASP A 47 11.89 -12.09 -4.34
CA ASP A 47 11.12 -12.10 -5.59
C ASP A 47 10.37 -13.42 -5.82
N ASP A 48 10.99 -14.57 -5.53
CA ASP A 48 10.29 -15.86 -5.60
C ASP A 48 9.10 -15.94 -4.63
N PHE A 49 9.33 -15.54 -3.38
CA PHE A 49 8.28 -15.62 -2.38
C PHE A 49 7.15 -14.62 -2.66
N ALA A 50 7.47 -13.43 -3.16
CA ALA A 50 6.50 -12.42 -3.58
C ALA A 50 5.56 -12.95 -4.68
N ARG A 51 6.08 -13.67 -5.69
CA ARG A 51 5.24 -14.33 -6.71
C ARG A 51 4.26 -15.32 -6.10
N ARG A 52 4.73 -16.15 -5.17
CA ARG A 52 3.89 -17.16 -4.49
C ARG A 52 2.79 -16.49 -3.66
N VAL A 53 3.13 -15.41 -2.96
CA VAL A 53 2.17 -14.59 -2.21
C VAL A 53 1.15 -13.95 -3.17
N ALA A 54 1.58 -13.39 -4.31
CA ALA A 54 0.69 -12.81 -5.32
C ALA A 54 -0.32 -13.82 -5.86
N ILE A 55 0.12 -15.05 -6.17
CA ILE A 55 -0.76 -16.14 -6.61
C ILE A 55 -1.81 -16.47 -5.54
N LYS A 56 -1.41 -16.55 -4.26
CA LYS A 56 -2.36 -16.75 -3.14
C LYS A 56 -3.33 -15.58 -2.97
N CYS A 57 -2.88 -14.37 -3.27
CA CYS A 57 -3.73 -13.18 -3.34
C CYS A 57 -4.66 -13.14 -4.57
N ALA A 58 -4.63 -14.15 -5.45
CA ALA A 58 -5.35 -14.19 -6.73
C ALA A 58 -4.92 -13.11 -7.74
N LEU A 59 -3.68 -12.62 -7.61
CA LEU A 59 -3.05 -11.67 -8.52
C LEU A 59 -2.27 -12.46 -9.57
N LYS A 60 -2.96 -12.89 -10.63
CA LYS A 60 -2.39 -13.79 -11.65
C LYS A 60 -1.63 -13.07 -12.76
N SER A 61 -1.91 -11.79 -13.01
CA SER A 61 -1.35 -11.03 -14.13
C SER A 61 0.00 -10.38 -13.81
N SER A 62 0.25 -10.04 -12.56
CA SER A 62 1.49 -9.39 -12.13
C SER A 62 1.73 -9.60 -10.64
N THR A 63 3.01 -9.55 -10.26
CA THR A 63 3.43 -9.57 -8.85
C THR A 63 3.59 -8.12 -8.38
N PRO A 64 2.86 -7.69 -7.33
CA PRO A 64 3.07 -6.38 -6.72
C PRO A 64 4.51 -6.21 -6.22
N SER A 65 5.02 -4.98 -6.28
CA SER A 65 6.35 -4.64 -5.77
C SER A 65 6.40 -4.47 -4.26
N ALA A 66 5.25 -4.31 -3.60
CA ALA A 66 5.18 -4.26 -2.14
C ALA A 66 3.86 -4.83 -1.58
N PHE A 67 3.93 -5.34 -0.35
CA PHE A 67 2.82 -5.91 0.39
C PHE A 67 2.75 -5.32 1.79
N GLN A 68 1.55 -4.94 2.25
CA GLN A 68 1.30 -4.64 3.64
C GLN A 68 0.99 -5.94 4.37
N ILE A 69 1.77 -6.25 5.41
CA ILE A 69 1.76 -7.57 6.04
C ILE A 69 1.54 -7.51 7.56
N ARG A 70 1.10 -8.65 8.09
CA ARG A 70 1.27 -9.06 9.49
C ARG A 70 1.90 -10.46 9.51
N TYR A 71 2.87 -10.65 10.37
CA TYR A 71 3.58 -11.92 10.51
C TYR A 71 4.19 -12.03 11.91
N GLY A 72 3.86 -13.04 12.71
CA GLY A 72 4.57 -13.32 13.97
C GLY A 72 4.81 -12.12 14.90
N GLY A 73 3.83 -11.20 15.02
CA GLY A 73 3.98 -9.98 15.83
C GLY A 73 4.69 -8.79 15.14
N TYR A 74 5.21 -9.02 13.94
CA TYR A 74 5.68 -7.98 13.02
C TYR A 74 4.50 -7.35 12.26
N LYS A 75 4.58 -6.03 12.10
CA LYS A 75 3.63 -5.23 11.34
C LYS A 75 4.38 -4.22 10.48
N GLY A 76 4.03 -4.14 9.21
CA GLY A 76 4.59 -3.13 8.31
C GLY A 76 4.33 -3.43 6.84
N VAL A 77 5.25 -2.96 6.01
CA VAL A 77 5.29 -3.22 4.57
C VAL A 77 6.54 -4.05 4.26
N VAL A 78 6.47 -4.92 3.25
CA VAL A 78 7.64 -5.56 2.67
C VAL A 78 7.71 -5.23 1.19
N ALA A 79 8.89 -4.81 0.73
CA ALA A 79 9.16 -4.53 -0.68
C ALA A 79 9.95 -5.69 -1.31
N VAL A 80 9.71 -5.95 -2.60
CA VAL A 80 10.42 -7.01 -3.33
C VAL A 80 11.90 -6.65 -3.43
N ASP A 81 12.75 -7.55 -2.93
CA ASP A 81 14.20 -7.52 -3.14
C ASP A 81 14.59 -8.71 -4.04
N PRO A 82 14.88 -8.48 -5.33
CA PRO A 82 15.27 -9.54 -6.26
C PRO A 82 16.58 -10.25 -5.89
N THR A 83 17.39 -9.65 -5.02
CA THR A 83 18.68 -10.20 -4.59
C THR A 83 18.59 -11.00 -3.29
N SER A 84 17.46 -10.95 -2.60
CA SER A 84 17.28 -11.66 -1.33
C SER A 84 17.02 -13.15 -1.56
N SER A 85 17.75 -13.99 -0.83
CA SER A 85 17.52 -15.43 -0.76
C SER A 85 16.53 -15.82 0.36
N MET A 86 16.31 -14.94 1.33
CA MET A 86 15.39 -15.16 2.44
C MET A 86 13.95 -14.84 2.01
N LYS A 87 12.96 -15.58 2.52
CA LYS A 87 11.55 -15.28 2.20
C LYS A 87 11.16 -13.90 2.71
N LEU A 88 11.54 -13.58 3.94
CA LEU A 88 11.28 -12.30 4.58
C LEU A 88 12.52 -11.81 5.32
N SER A 89 12.92 -10.56 5.11
CA SER A 89 13.91 -9.87 5.94
C SER A 89 13.21 -8.73 6.67
N LEU A 90 12.90 -8.92 7.95
CA LEU A 90 12.11 -8.00 8.76
C LEU A 90 13.02 -7.16 9.65
N ARG A 91 12.53 -6.00 10.10
CA ARG A 91 13.32 -5.07 10.92
C ARG A 91 12.86 -5.04 12.37
N THR A 92 13.77 -4.64 13.25
CA THR A 92 13.49 -4.42 14.67
C THR A 92 12.33 -3.46 14.90
N SER A 93 12.27 -2.35 14.15
CA SER A 93 11.17 -1.38 14.19
C SER A 93 9.80 -1.99 13.88
N MET A 94 9.74 -3.08 13.10
CA MET A 94 8.50 -3.74 12.71
C MET A 94 7.94 -4.66 13.81
N SER A 95 8.76 -5.15 14.75
CA SER A 95 8.33 -6.04 15.83
C SER A 95 7.50 -5.29 16.86
N LYS A 96 6.25 -5.70 17.07
CA LYS A 96 5.32 -5.05 18.01
C LYS A 96 5.11 -5.88 19.28
N TYR A 97 5.23 -7.20 19.18
CA TYR A 97 5.14 -8.14 20.30
C TYR A 97 5.76 -9.48 19.87
N GLU A 98 6.21 -10.27 20.84
CA GLU A 98 6.74 -11.61 20.58
C GLU A 98 5.61 -12.60 20.28
N SER A 99 5.81 -13.46 19.28
CA SER A 99 4.85 -14.47 18.88
C SER A 99 5.53 -15.58 18.07
N ASP A 100 5.12 -16.82 18.32
CA ASP A 100 5.56 -18.00 17.56
C ASP A 100 4.72 -18.24 16.29
N ASN A 101 3.81 -17.33 15.94
CA ASN A 101 2.95 -17.49 14.77
C ASN A 101 3.75 -17.31 13.46
N THR A 102 3.79 -18.36 12.65
CA THR A 102 4.50 -18.41 11.37
C THR A 102 3.62 -18.06 10.16
N LYS A 103 2.36 -17.66 10.39
CA LYS A 103 1.44 -17.28 9.32
C LYS A 103 1.74 -15.88 8.79
N LEU A 104 1.82 -15.76 7.47
CA LEU A 104 1.86 -14.48 6.77
C LEU A 104 0.47 -14.05 6.31
N ASP A 105 0.01 -12.95 6.87
CA ASP A 105 -1.23 -12.30 6.48
C ASP A 105 -0.94 -11.09 5.58
N VAL A 106 -1.55 -11.06 4.39
CA VAL A 106 -1.49 -9.90 3.50
C VAL A 106 -2.76 -9.07 3.65
N LEU A 107 -2.59 -7.79 3.96
CA LEU A 107 -3.68 -6.85 4.19
C LEU A 107 -3.96 -6.00 2.95
N ALA A 108 -2.90 -5.63 2.24
CA ALA A 108 -2.94 -4.85 1.01
C ALA A 108 -1.66 -5.08 0.21
N TRP A 109 -1.65 -4.59 -1.02
CA TRP A 109 -0.49 -4.62 -1.89
C TRP A 109 -0.41 -3.32 -2.70
N SER A 110 0.77 -3.05 -3.26
CA SER A 110 0.99 -1.93 -4.16
C SER A 110 0.06 -2.05 -5.37
N LYS A 111 -0.79 -1.04 -5.56
CA LYS A 111 -1.68 -0.90 -6.71
C LYS A 111 -1.95 0.58 -6.94
N TYR A 112 -2.26 0.95 -8.17
CA TYR A 112 -2.74 2.29 -8.46
C TYR A 112 -4.01 2.57 -7.63
N ARG A 113 -4.07 3.78 -7.06
CA ARG A 113 -5.25 4.29 -6.38
C ARG A 113 -5.45 5.72 -6.85
N PRO A 114 -6.60 6.05 -7.47
CA PRO A 114 -6.89 7.43 -7.79
C PRO A 114 -6.94 8.23 -6.48
N TYR A 115 -6.34 9.41 -6.51
CA TYR A 115 -6.30 10.30 -5.36
C TYR A 115 -6.85 11.66 -5.75
N PHE A 116 -7.66 12.22 -4.87
CA PHE A 116 -8.40 13.46 -5.12
C PHE A 116 -7.99 14.52 -4.10
N LEU A 117 -8.09 15.79 -4.51
CA LEU A 117 -7.90 16.89 -3.57
C LEU A 117 -9.01 16.87 -2.53
N ASN A 118 -8.63 16.64 -1.28
CA ASN A 118 -9.51 16.83 -0.14
C ASN A 118 -9.28 18.21 0.49
N ARG A 119 -10.19 18.63 1.36
CA ARG A 119 -10.14 19.94 2.00
C ARG A 119 -8.84 20.16 2.77
N GLN A 120 -8.33 19.15 3.47
CA GLN A 120 -7.11 19.24 4.27
C GLN A 120 -5.88 19.54 3.40
N LEU A 121 -5.77 18.89 2.24
CA LEU A 121 -4.70 19.16 1.29
C LEU A 121 -4.82 20.52 0.63
N ILE A 122 -6.04 20.93 0.29
CA ILE A 122 -6.28 22.28 -0.24
C ILE A 122 -5.80 23.31 0.79
N THR A 123 -6.21 23.18 2.05
CA THR A 123 -5.78 24.08 3.12
C THR A 123 -4.26 24.11 3.27
N LEU A 124 -3.60 22.94 3.30
CA LEU A 124 -2.14 22.87 3.39
C LEU A 124 -1.47 23.60 2.21
N LEU A 125 -1.91 23.32 0.99
CA LEU A 125 -1.36 23.94 -0.21
C LEU A 125 -1.60 25.46 -0.24
N SER A 126 -2.78 25.93 0.19
CA SER A 126 -3.06 27.36 0.35
C SER A 126 -2.10 28.02 1.34
N THR A 127 -1.82 27.39 2.49
CA THR A 127 -0.84 27.92 3.48
C THR A 127 0.59 27.93 2.95
N LEU A 128 0.92 27.06 2.00
CA LEU A 128 2.20 27.04 1.30
C LEU A 128 2.25 28.03 0.11
N GLY A 129 1.20 28.82 -0.11
CA GLY A 129 1.17 29.90 -1.10
C GLY A 129 0.52 29.55 -2.44
N VAL A 130 -0.11 28.37 -2.57
CA VAL A 130 -0.90 28.06 -3.78
C VAL A 130 -2.16 28.93 -3.79
N LYS A 131 -2.31 29.73 -4.86
CA LYS A 131 -3.42 30.68 -5.01
C LYS A 131 -4.74 29.97 -5.31
N ASP A 132 -5.84 30.50 -4.79
CA ASP A 132 -7.19 29.92 -4.88
C ASP A 132 -7.64 29.59 -6.31
N HIS A 133 -7.35 30.47 -7.27
CA HIS A 133 -7.71 30.28 -8.68
C HIS A 133 -7.14 28.99 -9.29
N VAL A 134 -6.05 28.42 -8.74
CA VAL A 134 -5.50 27.13 -9.18
C VAL A 134 -6.43 25.99 -8.80
N PHE A 135 -6.98 26.01 -7.58
CA PHE A 135 -7.95 25.01 -7.13
C PHE A 135 -9.27 25.17 -7.88
N GLU A 136 -9.75 26.40 -8.07
CA GLU A 136 -10.96 26.67 -8.85
C GLU A 136 -10.81 26.19 -10.30
N LYS A 137 -9.64 26.40 -10.92
CA LYS A 137 -9.35 25.88 -12.27
C LYS A 137 -9.47 24.35 -12.30
N LYS A 138 -8.84 23.65 -11.35
CA LYS A 138 -8.93 22.18 -11.24
C LYS A 138 -10.36 21.70 -11.00
N GLN A 139 -11.13 22.42 -10.19
CA GLN A 139 -12.54 22.12 -9.96
C GLN A 139 -13.36 22.28 -11.26
N ARG A 140 -13.16 23.38 -12.00
CA ARG A 140 -13.81 23.59 -13.31
C ARG A 140 -13.44 22.51 -14.32
N GLU A 141 -12.18 22.11 -14.38
CA GLU A 141 -11.70 21.01 -15.22
C GLU A 141 -12.40 19.68 -14.86
N ALA A 142 -12.49 19.33 -13.58
CA ALA A 142 -13.18 18.13 -13.13
C ALA A 142 -14.69 18.15 -13.48
N VAL A 143 -15.37 19.29 -13.30
CA VAL A 143 -16.78 19.44 -13.70
C VAL A 143 -16.96 19.30 -15.21
N ALA A 144 -16.06 19.88 -16.02
CA ALA A 144 -16.10 19.74 -17.47
C ALA A 144 -15.88 18.29 -17.93
N GLN A 145 -14.99 17.55 -17.26
CA GLN A 145 -14.80 16.11 -17.49
C GLN A 145 -16.07 15.31 -17.16
N LEU A 146 -16.74 15.63 -16.04
CA LEU A 146 -18.01 14.97 -15.69
C LEU A 146 -19.12 15.25 -16.72
N ASN A 147 -19.19 16.47 -17.25
CA ASN A 147 -20.17 16.80 -18.28
C ASN A 147 -19.90 16.09 -19.62
N THR A 148 -18.63 15.87 -19.97
CA THR A 148 -18.27 15.17 -21.22
C THR A 148 -18.61 13.68 -21.17
N ILE A 149 -18.54 13.04 -20.01
CA ILE A 149 -19.01 11.65 -19.81
C ILE A 149 -20.48 11.46 -20.26
N LEU A 150 -21.33 12.49 -20.09
CA LEU A 150 -22.75 12.40 -20.46
C LEU A 150 -23.01 12.43 -21.97
N THR A 151 -22.01 12.82 -22.77
CA THR A 151 -22.17 13.08 -24.21
C THR A 151 -21.21 12.29 -25.09
N ASP A 152 -20.09 11.80 -24.54
CA ASP A 152 -19.09 10.99 -25.23
C ASP A 152 -18.97 9.60 -24.58
N PRO A 153 -19.44 8.54 -25.28
CA PRO A 153 -19.37 7.16 -24.79
C PRO A 153 -17.94 6.67 -24.45
N LEU A 154 -16.92 7.16 -25.17
CA LEU A 154 -15.54 6.77 -24.90
C LEU A 154 -15.05 7.36 -23.57
N ARG A 155 -15.43 8.61 -23.28
CA ARG A 155 -15.13 9.27 -22.00
C ARG A 155 -15.86 8.64 -20.84
N ALA A 156 -17.09 8.17 -21.08
CA ALA A 156 -17.84 7.41 -20.09
C ALA A 156 -17.14 6.08 -19.73
N GLN A 157 -16.61 5.38 -20.73
CA GLN A 157 -15.84 4.16 -20.49
C GLN A 157 -14.55 4.44 -19.70
N GLU A 158 -13.76 5.45 -20.11
CA GLU A 158 -12.54 5.85 -19.38
C GLU A 158 -12.83 6.18 -17.90
N ALA A 159 -13.94 6.88 -17.64
CA ALA A 159 -14.35 7.22 -16.29
C ALA A 159 -14.73 5.98 -15.47
N LEU A 160 -15.47 5.03 -16.06
CA LEU A 160 -15.83 3.76 -15.40
C LEU A 160 -14.60 2.92 -15.05
N GLU A 161 -13.53 2.99 -15.86
CA GLU A 161 -12.26 2.31 -15.58
C GLU A 161 -11.48 2.96 -14.41
N LEU A 162 -11.69 4.24 -14.16
CA LEU A 162 -11.09 4.98 -13.04
C LEU A 162 -11.90 4.84 -11.73
N MET A 163 -13.18 4.46 -11.81
CA MET A 163 -14.03 4.19 -10.64
C MET A 163 -13.60 2.90 -9.94
N SER A 164 -13.80 2.84 -8.61
CA SER A 164 -13.31 1.71 -7.84
C SER A 164 -14.08 0.43 -8.22
N PRO A 165 -13.44 -0.76 -8.24
CA PRO A 165 -14.11 -2.00 -8.66
C PRO A 165 -15.37 -2.36 -7.86
N GLY A 166 -15.54 -1.83 -6.64
CA GLY A 166 -16.72 -2.04 -5.81
C GLY A 166 -17.94 -1.18 -6.20
N GLU A 167 -17.75 -0.13 -7.00
CA GLU A 167 -18.82 0.74 -7.49
C GLU A 167 -19.38 0.24 -8.84
N ASN A 168 -18.55 -0.44 -9.64
CA ASN A 168 -18.91 -0.94 -10.97
C ASN A 168 -19.83 -2.17 -10.97
N THR A 169 -19.92 -2.92 -9.87
CA THR A 169 -20.69 -4.18 -9.82
C THR A 169 -22.20 -4.02 -9.84
N ASN A 170 -22.72 -2.80 -9.66
CA ASN A 170 -24.17 -2.53 -9.60
C ASN A 170 -24.75 -1.85 -10.85
N ILE A 171 -23.93 -1.47 -11.83
CA ILE A 171 -24.38 -0.63 -12.95
C ILE A 171 -24.45 -1.41 -14.28
N LEU A 172 -23.71 -2.50 -14.42
CA LEU A 172 -23.65 -3.30 -15.65
C LEU A 172 -24.28 -4.69 -15.48
N LYS A 173 -25.59 -4.72 -15.19
CA LYS A 173 -26.43 -5.91 -15.37
C LYS A 173 -27.47 -5.66 -16.45
#